data_AF-A0A8F5BRR1-F1
#
_entry.id   AF-A0A8F5BRR1-F1
#
_cell.length_a   1.000
_cell.length_b   1.000
_cell.length_c   1.000
_cell.angle_alpha   90.00
_cell.angle_beta   90.00
_cell.angle_gamma   90.00
#
_symmetry.space_group_name_H-M   'P 1'
#
loop_
_entity.id
_entity.type
_entity.pdbx_description
1 polymer ?
#
loop_
_entity_poly.entity_id
_entity_poly.type
_entity_poly.pdbx_seq_one_letter_code
_entity_poly.pdbx_strand_id
1 'polypeptide(L)'
;MGTKLVVYVLLFDVFLSLVVGAYSGIAPPSIPPVPTYASAQLTASLITWTVGWPPITLWPQITLIPPFSILGANFPGLTIPSLTIPGVTLFSISFSWLAPIIYIANWIIWVFQTVASVLSYLLNIFTGSVGLLSSVPVLGPFLTAFVLIVNFVLVWELIKLIRGSE
;
A
#
# COMPACT_ATOMS: atom_id res chain seq x y z
N MET A 1 -35.91 -28.60 -1.72
CA MET A 1 -35.39 -28.47 -0.33
C MET A 1 -33.91 -28.06 -0.26
N GLY A 2 -33.10 -28.24 -1.32
CA GLY A 2 -31.65 -27.95 -1.30
C GLY A 2 -31.26 -26.48 -1.09
N THR A 3 -31.93 -25.51 -1.72
CA THR A 3 -31.51 -24.09 -1.65
C THR A 3 -31.61 -23.49 -0.25
N LYS A 4 -32.65 -23.85 0.52
CA LYS A 4 -32.79 -23.40 1.91
C LYS A 4 -31.70 -24.00 2.81
N LEU A 5 -31.37 -25.28 2.59
CA LEU A 5 -30.30 -25.95 3.33
C LEU A 5 -28.93 -25.33 3.03
N VAL A 6 -28.64 -25.03 1.75
CA VAL A 6 -27.42 -24.33 1.34
C VAL A 6 -27.30 -22.95 2.01
N VAL A 7 -28.38 -22.18 2.03
CA VAL A 7 -28.39 -20.86 2.69
C VAL A 7 -28.20 -20.96 4.20
N TYR A 8 -28.87 -21.88 4.88
CA TYR A 8 -28.71 -22.05 6.33
C TYR A 8 -27.30 -22.53 6.71
N VAL A 9 -26.70 -23.38 5.89
CA VAL A 9 -25.34 -23.88 6.12
C VAL A 9 -24.30 -22.78 5.85
N LEU A 10 -24.47 -21.97 4.80
CA LEU A 10 -23.62 -20.80 4.55
C LEU A 10 -23.71 -19.77 5.69
N LEU A 11 -24.91 -19.52 6.21
CA LEU A 11 -25.11 -18.64 7.36
C LEU A 11 -24.43 -19.20 8.62
N PHE A 12 -24.57 -20.50 8.87
CA PHE A 12 -23.90 -21.18 9.97
C PHE A 12 -22.38 -21.09 9.87
N ASP A 13 -21.81 -21.27 8.68
CA ASP A 13 -20.36 -21.20 8.44
C ASP A 13 -19.82 -19.77 8.59
N VAL A 14 -20.57 -18.75 8.15
CA VAL A 14 -20.26 -17.33 8.40
C VAL A 14 -20.30 -17.01 9.90
N PHE A 15 -21.30 -17.51 10.63
CA PHE A 15 -21.39 -17.32 12.08
C PHE A 15 -20.26 -18.03 12.83
N LEU A 16 -19.92 -19.26 12.44
CA LEU A 16 -18.83 -20.03 13.04
C LEU A 16 -17.47 -19.37 12.75
N SER A 17 -17.26 -18.90 11.52
CA SER A 17 -16.12 -18.07 11.11
C SER A 17 -16.01 -16.78 11.93
N LEU A 18 -17.12 -16.06 12.17
CA LEU A 18 -17.11 -14.85 13.00
C LEU A 18 -16.77 -15.15 14.46
N VAL A 19 -17.34 -16.23 15.02
CA VAL A 19 -17.10 -16.64 16.40
C VAL A 19 -15.65 -17.09 16.56
N VAL A 20 -15.14 -17.92 15.65
CA VAL A 20 -13.74 -18.39 15.69
C VAL A 20 -12.75 -17.25 15.41
N GLY A 21 -13.07 -16.32 14.52
CA GLY A 21 -12.31 -15.09 14.29
C GLY A 21 -12.20 -14.23 15.56
N ALA A 22 -13.30 -14.11 16.31
CA ALA A 22 -13.33 -13.40 17.59
C ALA A 22 -12.52 -14.11 18.69
N TYR A 23 -12.52 -15.45 18.74
CA TYR A 23 -11.74 -16.23 19.71
C TYR A 23 -10.25 -16.36 19.37
N SER A 24 -9.88 -16.25 18.08
CA SER A 24 -8.49 -16.35 17.60
C SER A 24 -7.77 -14.99 17.57
N GLY A 25 -8.44 -13.89 17.92
CA GLY A 25 -7.85 -12.54 17.93
C GLY A 25 -7.50 -12.02 16.53
N ILE A 26 -8.11 -12.57 15.47
CA ILE A 26 -7.85 -12.15 14.10
C ILE A 26 -8.54 -10.80 13.87
N ALA A 27 -7.75 -9.76 13.66
CA ALA A 27 -8.25 -8.43 13.31
C ALA A 27 -8.85 -8.43 11.88
N PRO A 28 -9.86 -7.59 11.61
CA PRO A 28 -10.42 -7.45 10.27
C PRO A 28 -9.34 -7.01 9.26
N PRO A 29 -9.51 -7.36 7.97
CA PRO A 29 -8.55 -6.99 6.93
C PRO A 29 -8.41 -5.46 6.88
N SER A 30 -7.17 -4.98 6.87
CA SER A 30 -6.88 -3.58 6.62
C SER A 30 -6.99 -3.35 5.11
N ILE A 31 -8.04 -2.64 4.70
CA ILE A 31 -8.25 -2.25 3.30
C ILE A 31 -7.68 -0.84 3.13
N PRO A 32 -6.72 -0.63 2.22
CA PRO A 32 -6.22 0.71 1.95
C PRO A 32 -7.33 1.61 1.40
N PRO A 33 -7.28 2.93 1.66
CA PRO A 33 -8.28 3.86 1.15
C PRO A 33 -8.33 3.84 -0.37
N VAL A 34 -9.54 4.06 -0.92
CA VAL A 34 -9.76 4.09 -2.36
C VAL A 34 -8.92 5.21 -2.99
N PRO A 35 -8.16 4.93 -4.08
CA PRO A 35 -7.41 5.95 -4.78
C PRO A 35 -8.32 7.07 -5.27
N THR A 36 -7.87 8.32 -5.12
CA THR A 36 -8.63 9.48 -5.60
C THR A 36 -7.94 10.11 -6.80
N TYR A 37 -8.73 10.73 -7.68
CA TYR A 37 -8.17 11.50 -8.79
C TYR A 37 -7.28 12.65 -8.30
N ALA A 38 -7.64 13.28 -7.18
CA ALA A 38 -6.84 14.34 -6.56
C ALA A 38 -5.43 13.87 -6.19
N SER A 39 -5.29 12.69 -5.59
CA SER A 39 -3.96 12.10 -5.32
C SER A 39 -3.17 11.83 -6.59
N ALA A 40 -3.81 11.36 -7.67
CA ALA A 40 -3.14 11.11 -8.93
C ALA A 40 -2.69 12.40 -9.62
N GLN A 41 -3.48 13.47 -9.51
CA GLN A 41 -3.14 14.79 -10.03
C GLN A 41 -1.95 15.41 -9.29
N LEU A 42 -1.88 15.26 -7.96
CA LEU A 42 -0.73 15.70 -7.18
C LEU A 42 0.53 14.97 -7.62
N THR A 43 0.49 13.64 -7.74
CA THR A 43 1.64 12.85 -8.23
C THR A 43 2.04 13.25 -9.65
N ALA A 44 1.08 13.45 -10.55
CA ALA A 44 1.35 13.88 -11.92
C ALA A 44 1.99 15.29 -11.99
N SER A 45 1.58 16.18 -11.09
CA SER A 45 2.10 17.56 -11.03
C SER A 45 3.53 17.66 -10.51
N LEU A 46 4.01 16.65 -9.76
CA LEU A 46 5.40 16.54 -9.32
C LEU A 46 6.35 16.14 -10.46
N ILE A 47 5.81 15.53 -11.51
CA ILE A 47 6.60 15.16 -12.68
C ILE A 47 6.74 16.43 -13.52
N THR A 48 7.85 17.12 -13.33
CA THR A 48 8.23 18.29 -14.12
C THR A 48 9.56 18.04 -14.81
N TRP A 49 9.64 18.37 -16.09
CA TRP A 49 10.91 18.45 -16.79
C TRP A 49 11.30 19.91 -16.94
N THR A 50 12.42 20.28 -16.34
CA THR A 50 12.94 21.64 -16.37
C THR A 50 14.29 21.63 -17.08
N VAL A 51 14.44 22.51 -18.06
CA VAL A 51 15.71 22.73 -18.76
C VAL A 51 16.22 24.11 -18.42
N GLY A 52 17.49 24.17 -18.08
CA GLY A 52 18.16 25.36 -17.63
C GLY A 52 19.60 25.05 -17.26
N TRP A 53 20.30 26.07 -16.79
CA TRP A 53 21.61 25.88 -16.17
C TRP A 53 21.54 26.24 -14.69
N PRO A 54 22.24 25.49 -13.82
CA PRO A 54 22.41 25.88 -12.44
C PRO A 54 23.27 27.16 -12.36
N PRO A 55 23.28 27.85 -11.22
CA PRO A 55 24.21 28.95 -11.01
C PRO A 55 25.66 28.50 -11.24
N ILE A 56 26.43 29.31 -11.98
CA ILE A 56 27.84 29.04 -12.28
C ILE A 56 28.69 30.06 -11.53
N THR A 57 29.47 29.59 -10.56
CA THR A 57 30.46 30.44 -9.89
C THR A 57 31.73 30.48 -10.74
N LEU A 58 32.03 31.66 -11.29
CA LEU A 58 33.22 31.88 -12.10
C LEU A 58 34.48 31.97 -11.24
N TRP A 59 34.37 32.58 -10.06
CA TRP A 59 35.41 32.52 -9.04
C TRP A 59 34.80 32.62 -7.63
N PRO A 60 35.36 31.88 -6.66
CA PRO A 60 35.00 32.04 -5.26
C PRO A 60 35.52 33.38 -4.72
N GLN A 61 35.09 33.75 -3.52
CA GLN A 61 35.67 34.91 -2.84
C GLN A 61 37.15 34.64 -2.55
N ILE A 62 38.03 35.54 -2.98
CA ILE A 62 39.48 35.41 -2.79
C ILE A 62 39.93 36.48 -1.80
N THR A 63 40.51 36.08 -0.69
CA THR A 63 41.16 37.01 0.24
C THR A 63 42.60 37.25 -0.24
N LEU A 64 42.87 38.45 -0.73
CA LEU A 64 44.21 38.85 -1.18
C LEU A 64 45.12 39.19 0.00
N ILE A 65 44.55 39.86 1.00
CA ILE A 65 45.26 40.26 2.22
C ILE A 65 44.40 39.77 3.39
N PRO A 66 44.89 38.83 4.22
CA PRO A 66 44.17 38.41 5.40
C PRO A 66 44.00 39.60 6.37
N PRO A 67 42.91 39.66 7.13
CA PRO A 67 42.76 40.66 8.16
C PRO A 67 43.93 40.57 9.14
N PHE A 68 44.47 41.72 9.54
CA PHE A 68 45.57 41.82 10.48
C PHE A 68 45.29 42.89 11.52
N SER A 69 45.99 42.81 12.65
CA SER A 69 45.87 43.75 13.76
C SER A 69 47.23 44.33 14.10
N ILE A 70 47.30 45.64 14.28
CA ILE A 70 48.50 46.34 14.75
C ILE A 70 48.10 47.12 16.01
N LEU A 71 48.77 46.84 17.12
CA LEU A 71 48.59 47.55 18.40
C LEU A 71 47.11 47.60 18.87
N GLY A 72 46.34 46.54 18.59
CA GLY A 72 44.93 46.45 18.99
C GLY A 72 43.93 47.08 18.00
N ALA A 73 44.39 47.72 16.93
CA ALA A 73 43.54 48.17 15.83
C ALA A 73 43.40 47.08 14.76
N ASN A 74 42.17 46.62 14.52
CA ASN A 74 41.87 45.58 13.54
C ASN A 74 41.62 46.19 12.15
N PHE A 75 42.41 45.77 11.17
CA PHE A 75 42.23 46.15 9.78
C PHE A 75 41.50 45.03 9.03
N PRO A 76 40.39 45.32 8.34
CA PRO A 76 39.71 44.34 7.52
C PRO A 76 40.61 43.89 6.36
N GLY A 77 40.60 42.59 6.08
CA GLY A 77 41.34 42.02 4.96
C GLY A 77 40.75 42.48 3.63
N LEU A 78 41.59 42.52 2.59
CA LEU A 78 41.13 42.82 1.24
C LEU A 78 40.63 41.54 0.59
N THR A 79 39.33 41.46 0.34
CA THR A 79 38.70 40.32 -0.35
C THR A 79 38.09 40.74 -1.68
N ILE A 80 38.36 39.97 -2.74
CA ILE A 80 37.62 40.05 -4.01
C ILE A 80 36.32 39.25 -3.84
N PRO A 81 35.14 39.84 -4.08
CA PRO A 81 33.87 39.13 -3.98
C PRO A 81 33.76 38.01 -5.02
N SER A 82 33.03 36.95 -4.67
CA SER A 82 32.72 35.88 -5.63
C SER A 82 31.85 36.41 -6.76
N LEU A 83 32.12 35.96 -7.99
CA LEU A 83 31.25 36.21 -9.13
C LEU A 83 30.50 34.92 -9.49
N THR A 84 29.19 34.96 -9.33
CA THR A 84 28.29 33.85 -9.68
C THR A 84 27.27 34.34 -10.70
N ILE A 85 27.22 33.66 -11.84
CA ILE A 85 26.15 33.82 -12.83
C ILE A 85 24.93 33.08 -12.27
N PRO A 86 23.77 33.75 -12.11
CA PRO A 86 22.56 33.09 -11.63
C PRO A 86 22.10 32.01 -12.62
N GLY A 87 21.55 30.93 -12.06
CA GLY A 87 20.92 29.90 -12.88
C GLY A 87 19.67 30.45 -13.57
N VAL A 88 19.39 29.94 -14.77
CA VAL A 88 18.19 30.32 -15.53
C VAL A 88 17.44 29.05 -15.89
N THR A 89 16.12 29.09 -15.70
CA THR A 89 15.19 28.10 -16.25
C THR A 89 14.68 28.61 -17.59
N LEU A 90 14.93 27.86 -18.66
CA LEU A 90 14.52 28.22 -20.02
C LEU A 90 13.07 27.81 -20.26
N PHE A 91 12.72 26.58 -19.87
CA PHE A 91 11.35 26.08 -19.90
C PHE A 91 11.14 25.03 -18.81
N SER A 92 9.89 24.91 -18.39
CA SER A 92 9.43 23.85 -17.50
C SER A 92 8.13 23.27 -18.05
N ILE A 93 8.09 21.96 -18.22
CA ILE A 93 6.93 21.22 -18.70
C ILE A 93 6.42 20.36 -17.54
N SER A 94 5.17 20.59 -17.14
CA SER A 94 4.48 19.73 -16.18
C SER A 94 3.78 18.59 -16.91
N PHE A 95 3.87 17.37 -16.35
CA PHE A 95 3.21 16.19 -16.89
C PHE A 95 1.87 15.90 -16.21
N SER A 96 1.17 16.95 -15.75
CA SER A 96 -0.14 16.83 -15.10
C SER A 96 -1.19 16.09 -15.95
N TRP A 97 -1.01 16.10 -17.28
CA TRP A 97 -1.85 15.35 -18.22
C TRP A 97 -1.76 13.82 -18.07
N LEU A 98 -0.74 13.30 -17.37
CA LEU A 98 -0.63 11.87 -17.01
C LEU A 98 -1.56 11.44 -15.88
N ALA A 99 -2.24 12.38 -15.20
CA ALA A 99 -3.10 12.09 -14.05
C ALA A 99 -4.16 11.00 -14.32
N PRO A 100 -4.86 10.95 -15.48
CA PRO A 100 -5.80 9.86 -15.77
C PRO A 100 -5.15 8.47 -15.82
N ILE A 101 -3.94 8.38 -16.41
CA ILE A 101 -3.20 7.11 -16.52
C ILE A 101 -2.74 6.65 -15.13
N ILE A 102 -2.19 7.57 -14.34
CA ILE A 102 -1.75 7.30 -12.96
C ILE A 102 -2.94 6.87 -12.09
N TYR A 103 -4.10 7.52 -12.25
CA TYR A 103 -5.32 7.16 -11.53
C TYR A 103 -5.76 5.73 -11.84
N ILE A 104 -5.82 5.34 -13.12
CA ILE A 104 -6.20 3.98 -13.52
C ILE A 104 -5.20 2.94 -12.98
N ALA A 105 -3.90 3.23 -13.07
CA ALA A 105 -2.87 2.34 -12.53
C ALA A 105 -3.04 2.12 -11.02
N ASN A 106 -3.24 3.20 -10.25
CA ASN A 106 -3.46 3.13 -8.81
C ASN A 106 -4.76 2.39 -8.46
N TRP A 107 -5.82 2.58 -9.25
CA TRP A 107 -7.08 1.86 -9.06
C TRP A 107 -6.91 0.36 -9.28
N ILE A 108 -6.20 -0.05 -10.34
CA ILE A 108 -5.89 -1.47 -10.59
C ILE A 108 -5.10 -2.07 -9.43
N ILE A 109 -4.05 -1.38 -8.97
CA ILE A 109 -3.23 -1.81 -7.82
C ILE A 109 -4.10 -1.97 -6.57
N TRP A 110 -4.99 -1.01 -6.29
CA TRP A 110 -5.90 -1.05 -5.15
C TRP A 110 -6.86 -2.25 -5.20
N VAL A 111 -7.37 -2.61 -6.38
CA VAL A 111 -8.21 -3.81 -6.56
C VAL A 111 -7.42 -5.06 -6.15
N PHE A 112 -6.19 -5.23 -6.65
CA PHE A 112 -5.36 -6.39 -6.30
C PHE A 112 -5.03 -6.43 -4.80
N GLN A 113 -4.69 -5.29 -4.20
CA GLN A 113 -4.41 -5.21 -2.76
C GLN A 113 -5.63 -5.58 -1.91
N THR A 114 -6.82 -5.10 -2.29
CA THR A 114 -8.06 -5.40 -1.60
C THR A 114 -8.38 -6.89 -1.66
N VAL A 115 -8.30 -7.49 -2.86
CA VAL A 115 -8.51 -8.94 -3.04
C VAL A 115 -7.51 -9.75 -2.22
N ALA A 116 -6.23 -9.39 -2.27
CA ALA A 116 -5.19 -10.09 -1.52
C ALA A 116 -5.39 -9.99 0.01
N SER A 117 -5.80 -8.82 0.51
CA SER A 117 -6.08 -8.61 1.94
C SER A 117 -7.25 -9.48 2.41
N VAL A 118 -8.34 -9.54 1.63
CA VAL A 118 -9.50 -10.40 1.95
C VAL A 118 -9.13 -11.89 1.89
N LEU A 119 -8.39 -12.33 0.87
CA LEU A 119 -7.96 -13.72 0.76
C LEU A 119 -7.03 -14.13 1.92
N SER A 120 -6.08 -13.27 2.28
CA SER A 120 -5.18 -13.52 3.43
C SER A 120 -5.96 -13.62 4.74
N TYR A 121 -6.94 -12.74 4.95
CA TYR A 121 -7.82 -12.81 6.12
C TYR A 121 -8.61 -14.13 6.18
N LEU A 122 -9.20 -14.57 5.06
CA LEU A 122 -9.91 -15.84 5.00
C LEU A 122 -8.98 -17.03 5.31
N LEU A 123 -7.78 -17.07 4.73
CA LEU A 123 -6.80 -18.12 4.99
C LEU A 123 -6.36 -18.15 6.46
N ASN A 124 -6.21 -16.98 7.09
CA ASN A 124 -5.92 -16.89 8.52
C ASN A 124 -7.07 -17.44 9.37
N ILE A 125 -8.33 -17.17 9.02
CA ILE A 125 -9.49 -17.79 9.71
C ILE A 125 -9.45 -19.30 9.57
N PHE A 126 -9.24 -19.83 8.36
CA PHE A 126 -9.18 -21.28 8.13
C PHE A 126 -8.06 -21.92 8.97
N THR A 127 -6.87 -21.34 8.92
CA THR A 127 -5.70 -21.86 9.64
C THR A 127 -5.90 -21.77 11.16
N GLY A 128 -6.42 -20.65 11.65
CA GLY A 128 -6.77 -20.47 13.06
C GLY A 128 -7.84 -21.45 13.55
N SER A 129 -8.86 -21.69 12.73
CA SER A 129 -9.92 -22.66 13.01
C SER A 129 -9.38 -24.09 13.12
N VAL A 130 -8.54 -24.50 12.18
CA VAL A 130 -7.89 -25.82 12.21
C VAL A 130 -6.98 -25.97 13.43
N GLY A 131 -6.23 -24.93 13.79
CA GLY A 131 -5.37 -24.94 14.98
C GLY A 131 -6.15 -25.05 16.29
N LEU A 132 -7.25 -24.30 16.42
CA LEU A 132 -8.13 -24.38 17.58
C LEU A 132 -8.81 -25.75 17.69
N LEU A 133 -9.31 -26.29 16.57
CA LEU A 133 -9.93 -27.60 16.56
C LEU A 133 -8.90 -28.69 16.87
N SER A 134 -7.72 -28.70 16.27
CA SER A 134 -6.69 -29.73 16.52
C SER A 134 -6.12 -29.71 17.94
N SER A 135 -6.27 -28.61 18.67
CA SER A 135 -5.84 -28.48 20.08
C SER A 135 -6.71 -29.27 21.07
N VAL A 136 -7.90 -29.73 20.65
CA VAL A 136 -8.80 -30.52 21.51
C VAL A 136 -8.46 -32.02 21.39
N PRO A 137 -7.91 -32.67 22.44
CA PRO A 137 -7.24 -33.98 22.31
C PRO A 137 -8.11 -35.16 21.83
N VAL A 138 -9.44 -35.05 21.90
CA VAL A 138 -10.37 -36.16 21.57
C VAL A 138 -11.39 -35.75 20.51
N LEU A 139 -12.00 -34.58 20.66
CA LEU A 139 -13.01 -34.07 19.71
C LEU A 139 -12.40 -33.25 18.57
N GLY A 140 -11.14 -32.85 18.69
CA GLY A 140 -10.48 -31.94 17.78
C GLY A 140 -10.28 -32.48 16.38
N PRO A 141 -9.54 -33.60 16.22
CA PRO A 141 -9.36 -34.24 14.92
C PRO A 141 -10.69 -34.66 14.27
N PHE A 142 -11.68 -35.06 15.09
CA PHE A 142 -13.02 -35.43 14.61
C PHE A 142 -13.79 -34.22 14.08
N LEU A 143 -13.82 -33.11 14.80
CA LEU A 143 -14.48 -31.87 14.36
C LEU A 143 -13.75 -31.23 13.18
N THR A 144 -12.41 -31.26 13.13
CA THR A 144 -11.64 -30.81 11.97
C THR A 144 -11.97 -31.64 10.73
N ALA A 145 -12.02 -32.97 10.85
CA ALA A 145 -12.40 -33.85 9.74
C ALA A 145 -13.86 -33.61 9.33
N PHE A 146 -14.77 -33.43 10.28
CA PHE A 146 -16.18 -33.13 10.02
C PHE A 146 -16.36 -31.79 9.28
N VAL A 147 -15.67 -30.74 9.71
CA VAL A 147 -15.69 -29.42 9.04
C VAL A 147 -15.10 -29.49 7.64
N LEU A 148 -14.01 -30.24 7.43
CA LEU A 148 -13.43 -30.46 6.09
C LEU A 148 -14.38 -31.22 5.17
N ILE A 149 -15.05 -32.26 5.68
CA ILE A 149 -16.00 -33.06 4.91
C ILE A 149 -17.23 -32.22 4.53
N VAL A 150 -17.78 -31.44 5.46
CA VAL A 150 -18.92 -30.55 5.18
C VAL A 150 -18.53 -29.49 4.15
N ASN A 151 -17.37 -28.85 4.29
CA ASN A 151 -16.88 -27.88 3.30
C ASN A 151 -16.68 -28.49 1.92
N PHE A 152 -16.12 -29.70 1.83
CA PHE A 152 -15.94 -30.40 0.56
C PHE A 152 -17.28 -30.74 -0.12
N VAL A 153 -18.27 -31.21 0.65
CA VAL A 153 -19.62 -31.46 0.14
C VAL A 153 -20.29 -30.18 -0.34
N LEU A 154 -20.12 -29.07 0.36
CA LEU A 154 -20.68 -27.77 -0.03
C LEU A 154 -20.05 -27.22 -1.32
N VAL A 155 -18.72 -27.30 -1.46
CA VAL A 155 -18.04 -26.93 -2.70
C VAL A 155 -18.53 -27.80 -3.85
N TRP A 156 -18.74 -29.10 -3.62
CA TRP A 156 -19.26 -30.01 -4.63
C TRP A 156 -20.71 -29.69 -5.03
N GLU A 157 -21.59 -29.39 -4.08
CA GLU A 157 -22.97 -28.97 -4.35
C GLU A 157 -23.02 -27.60 -5.04
N LEU A 158 -22.14 -26.66 -4.68
CA LEU A 158 -22.00 -25.38 -5.36
C LEU A 158 -21.57 -25.58 -6.82
N ILE A 159 -20.58 -26.46 -7.07
CA ILE A 159 -20.12 -26.80 -8.42
C ILE A 159 -21.27 -27.39 -9.24
N LYS A 160 -22.06 -28.32 -8.68
CA LYS A 160 -23.25 -28.87 -9.37
C LYS A 160 -24.27 -27.79 -9.72
N LEU A 161 -24.53 -26.89 -8.78
CA LEU A 161 -25.48 -25.80 -8.95
C LEU A 161 -25.04 -24.81 -10.04
N ILE A 162 -23.74 -24.55 -10.16
CA ILE A 162 -23.14 -23.76 -11.25
C ILE A 162 -23.18 -24.52 -12.58
N ARG A 163 -22.99 -25.85 -12.56
CA ARG A 163 -23.00 -26.69 -13.77
C ARG A 163 -24.39 -26.95 -14.34
N GLY A 164 -25.46 -26.59 -13.62
CA GLY A 164 -26.85 -26.77 -14.05
C GLY A 164 -27.29 -28.24 -14.14
N SER A 165 -26.53 -29.16 -13.55
CA SER A 165 -26.94 -30.56 -13.43
C SER A 165 -27.75 -30.71 -12.15
N GLU A 166 -29.05 -30.97 -12.28
CA GLU A 166 -29.86 -31.55 -11.20
C GLU A 166 -29.21 -32.83 -10.64
#